data_AF-A0A1X7N9U9-F1
#
_entry.id   AF-A0A1X7N9U9-F1
#
_cell.length_a   1.000
_cell.length_b   1.000
_cell.length_c   1.000
_cell.angle_alpha   90.00
_cell.angle_beta   90.00
_cell.angle_gamma   90.00
#
_symmetry.space_group_name_H-M   'P 1'
#
loop_
_entity.id
_entity.type
_entity.pdbx_description
1 polymer ?
#
loop_
_entity_poly.entity_id
_entity_poly.type
_entity_poly.pdbx_seq_one_letter_code
_entity_poly.pdbx_strand_id
1 'polypeptide(L)'
;MQAKQFKAKFLIVTGGLLGLLFYYLYVIFLMNIKEHFFSKADTTISNLVVVQNWGPVDYWLDTGLLVFFVIAGIYILNSNKLTAPEKIRDITLIKSAVIGFLLYIPITAMFYIYNLDISYRITVAGGYICILVIYLIFRRKRV
;
A
#
# COMPACT_ATOMS: atom_id res chain seq x y z
N MET A 1 -21.01 28.48 9.78
CA MET A 1 -21.11 27.07 9.34
C MET A 1 -20.11 26.73 8.22
N GLN A 2 -19.93 27.59 7.20
CA GLN A 2 -18.98 27.37 6.08
C GLN A 2 -17.50 27.18 6.49
N ALA A 3 -16.97 27.96 7.45
CA ALA A 3 -15.56 27.86 7.86
C ALA A 3 -15.18 26.52 8.51
N LYS A 4 -16.11 25.89 9.26
CA LYS A 4 -15.88 24.57 9.89
C LYS A 4 -15.81 23.45 8.85
N GLN A 5 -16.68 23.52 7.84
CA GLN A 5 -16.71 22.57 6.72
C GLN A 5 -15.47 22.73 5.82
N PHE A 6 -15.04 23.97 5.57
CA PHE A 6 -13.81 24.25 4.84
C PHE A 6 -12.58 23.65 5.54
N LYS A 7 -12.44 23.88 6.85
CA LYS A 7 -11.33 23.34 7.65
C LYS A 7 -11.30 21.81 7.67
N ALA A 8 -12.46 21.15 7.68
CA ALA A 8 -12.54 19.69 7.62
C ALA A 8 -12.09 19.15 6.26
N LYS A 9 -12.57 19.74 5.16
CA LYS A 9 -12.14 19.37 3.80
C LYS A 9 -10.64 19.60 3.60
N PHE A 10 -10.13 20.73 4.09
CA PHE A 10 -8.70 21.04 4.02
C PHE A 10 -7.85 19.96 4.68
N LEU A 11 -8.23 19.48 5.87
CA LEU A 11 -7.49 18.44 6.58
C LEU A 11 -7.57 17.05 5.94
N ILE A 12 -8.66 16.74 5.25
CA ILE A 12 -8.75 15.51 4.46
C ILE A 12 -7.75 15.57 3.29
N VAL A 13 -7.71 16.70 2.58
CA VAL A 13 -6.77 16.90 1.46
C VAL A 13 -5.33 16.87 1.94
N THR A 14 -4.98 17.64 2.97
CA THR A 14 -3.61 17.66 3.49
C THR A 14 -3.20 16.31 4.10
N GLY A 15 -4.13 15.59 4.73
CA GLY A 15 -3.89 14.25 5.25
C GLY A 15 -3.63 13.24 4.15
N GLY A 16 -4.39 13.31 3.05
CA GLY A 16 -4.15 12.50 1.85
C GLY A 16 -2.78 12.79 1.23
N LEU A 17 -2.41 14.07 1.10
CA LEU A 17 -1.09 14.48 0.61
C LEU A 17 0.06 13.99 1.51
N LEU A 18 -0.12 14.08 2.83
CA LEU A 18 0.84 13.53 3.80
C LEU A 18 0.99 12.01 3.64
N GLY A 19 -0.13 11.31 3.45
CA GLY A 19 -0.13 9.87 3.15
C GLY A 19 0.64 9.56 1.86
N LEU A 20 0.37 10.28 0.78
CA LEU A 20 1.09 10.12 -0.49
C LEU A 20 2.59 10.40 -0.34
N LEU A 21 2.98 11.41 0.44
CA LEU A 21 4.39 11.68 0.73
C LEU A 21 5.05 10.46 1.40
N PHE A 22 4.43 9.89 2.42
CA PHE A 22 4.97 8.69 3.07
C PHE A 22 5.01 7.47 2.15
N TYR A 23 4.02 7.32 1.26
CA TYR A 23 4.04 6.29 0.25
C TYR A 23 5.24 6.43 -0.71
N TYR A 24 5.52 7.64 -1.21
CA TYR A 24 6.70 7.85 -2.06
C TYR A 24 8.01 7.59 -1.31
N LEU A 25 8.12 8.01 -0.04
CA LEU A 25 9.28 7.69 0.79
C LEU A 25 9.45 6.17 0.95
N TYR A 26 8.35 5.43 1.10
CA TYR A 26 8.34 3.98 1.15
C TYR A 26 8.82 3.34 -0.16
N VAL A 27 8.32 3.79 -1.32
CA VAL A 27 8.76 3.26 -2.63
C VAL A 27 10.25 3.54 -2.84
N ILE A 28 10.72 4.75 -2.55
CA ILE A 28 12.15 5.10 -2.61
C ILE A 28 12.96 4.19 -1.70
N PHE A 29 12.49 3.96 -0.47
CA PHE A 29 13.14 3.06 0.47
C PHE A 29 13.24 1.62 -0.05
N LEU A 30 12.16 1.08 -0.66
CA LEU A 30 12.18 -0.23 -1.29
C LEU A 30 13.18 -0.30 -2.45
N MET A 31 13.21 0.71 -3.33
CA MET A 31 14.16 0.78 -4.43
C MET A 31 15.61 0.71 -3.93
N ASN A 32 15.94 1.49 -2.90
CA ASN A 32 17.28 1.49 -2.31
C ASN A 32 17.65 0.13 -1.69
N ILE A 33 16.71 -0.53 -0.99
CA ILE A 33 16.94 -1.90 -0.49
C ILE A 33 17.22 -2.84 -1.66
N LYS A 34 16.42 -2.76 -2.71
CA LYS A 34 16.50 -3.65 -3.84
C LYS A 34 17.82 -3.51 -4.59
N GLU A 35 18.24 -2.27 -4.84
CA GLU A 35 19.52 -1.95 -5.45
C GLU A 35 20.69 -2.41 -4.58
N HIS A 36 20.63 -2.21 -3.27
CA HIS A 36 21.77 -2.51 -2.39
C HIS A 36 21.94 -4.00 -2.12
N PHE A 37 20.85 -4.75 -1.94
CA PHE A 37 20.89 -6.15 -1.51
C PHE A 37 20.64 -7.16 -2.64
N PHE A 38 19.98 -6.75 -3.73
CA PHE A 38 19.49 -7.65 -4.78
C PHE A 38 19.91 -7.23 -6.19
N SER A 39 20.91 -6.36 -6.30
CA SER A 39 21.57 -6.11 -7.58
C SER A 39 22.68 -7.12 -7.83
N LYS A 40 22.87 -7.46 -9.11
CA LYS A 40 24.00 -8.25 -9.58
C LYS A 40 24.76 -7.45 -10.63
N ALA A 41 26.08 -7.51 -10.59
CA ALA A 41 26.90 -6.97 -11.66
C ALA A 41 26.68 -7.83 -12.91
N ASP A 42 26.26 -7.21 -14.02
CA ASP A 42 26.21 -7.90 -15.29
C ASP A 42 27.64 -8.00 -15.84
N THR A 43 28.19 -9.20 -15.87
CA THR A 43 29.56 -9.44 -16.34
C THR A 43 29.66 -9.46 -17.86
N THR A 44 28.54 -9.37 -18.60
CA THR A 44 28.54 -9.37 -20.07
C THR A 44 28.56 -7.98 -20.69
N ILE A 45 28.18 -6.94 -19.94
CA ILE A 45 28.25 -5.54 -20.38
C ILE A 45 28.93 -4.73 -19.27
N SER A 46 30.11 -4.18 -19.57
CA SER A 46 30.93 -3.43 -18.62
C SER A 46 30.11 -2.38 -17.86
N ASN A 47 30.07 -2.53 -16.52
CA ASN A 47 29.56 -1.59 -15.53
C ASN A 47 28.03 -1.38 -15.43
N LEU A 48 27.19 -2.29 -15.95
CA LEU A 48 25.75 -2.24 -15.68
C LEU A 48 25.39 -3.05 -14.43
N VAL A 49 24.85 -2.36 -13.43
CA VAL A 49 24.23 -2.98 -12.25
C VAL A 49 22.80 -3.33 -12.61
N VAL A 50 22.48 -4.63 -12.70
CA VAL A 50 21.12 -5.09 -13.01
C VAL A 50 20.42 -5.44 -11.69
N VAL A 51 19.32 -4.73 -11.42
CA VAL A 51 18.46 -4.98 -10.27
C VAL A 51 17.55 -6.15 -10.58
N GLN A 52 17.48 -7.15 -9.69
CA GLN A 52 16.67 -8.33 -9.91
C GLN A 52 15.17 -8.00 -10.06
N ASN A 53 14.52 -8.43 -11.13
CA ASN A 53 13.08 -8.27 -11.31
C ASN A 53 12.33 -9.45 -10.66
N TRP A 54 11.46 -9.17 -9.69
CA TRP A 54 10.61 -10.16 -9.01
C TRP A 54 9.18 -10.21 -9.57
N GLY A 55 8.94 -9.53 -10.70
CA GLY A 55 7.69 -9.58 -11.45
C GLY A 55 6.47 -9.22 -10.61
N PRO A 56 5.49 -10.11 -10.42
CA PRO A 56 4.29 -9.84 -9.62
C PRO A 56 4.57 -9.39 -8.18
N VAL A 57 5.68 -9.82 -7.58
CA VAL A 57 6.06 -9.41 -6.22
C VAL A 57 6.41 -7.92 -6.21
N ASP A 58 7.19 -7.44 -7.18
CA ASP A 58 7.56 -6.02 -7.29
C ASP A 58 6.31 -5.15 -7.43
N TYR A 59 5.40 -5.54 -8.33
CA TYR A 59 4.15 -4.82 -8.56
C TYR A 59 3.34 -4.63 -7.28
N TRP A 60 3.29 -5.67 -6.43
CA TRP A 60 2.55 -5.62 -5.18
C TRP A 60 3.28 -4.90 -4.06
N LEU A 61 4.60 -5.05 -3.95
CA LEU A 61 5.40 -4.30 -2.98
C LEU A 61 5.31 -2.80 -3.26
N ASP A 62 5.38 -2.39 -4.53
CA ASP A 62 5.32 -0.97 -4.89
C ASP A 62 3.95 -0.37 -4.56
N THR A 63 2.85 -1.07 -4.87
CA THR A 63 1.51 -0.45 -4.87
C THR A 63 0.59 -0.89 -3.73
N GLY A 64 0.88 -2.03 -3.09
CA GLY A 64 -0.04 -2.68 -2.16
C GLY A 64 -0.31 -1.88 -0.89
N LEU A 65 0.64 -1.05 -0.45
CA LEU A 65 0.47 -0.18 0.72
C LEU A 65 -0.09 1.21 0.41
N LEU A 66 -0.38 1.56 -0.84
CA LEU A 66 -0.91 2.88 -1.20
C LEU A 66 -2.16 3.24 -0.39
N VAL A 67 -3.13 2.31 -0.32
CA VAL A 67 -4.38 2.51 0.42
C VAL A 67 -4.12 2.70 1.92
N PHE A 68 -3.17 1.95 2.49
CA PHE A 68 -2.77 2.11 3.88
C PHE A 68 -2.24 3.52 4.14
N PHE A 69 -1.28 3.99 3.32
CA PHE A 69 -0.64 5.29 3.53
C PHE A 69 -1.63 6.46 3.39
N VAL A 70 -2.51 6.43 2.38
CA VAL A 70 -3.52 7.48 2.19
C VAL A 70 -4.47 7.54 3.40
N ILE A 71 -5.00 6.41 3.84
CA ILE A 71 -5.95 6.38 4.97
C ILE A 71 -5.24 6.75 6.27
N ALA A 72 -4.03 6.24 6.49
CA ALA A 72 -3.23 6.58 7.67
C ALA A 72 -2.90 8.08 7.73
N GLY A 73 -2.52 8.71 6.61
CA GLY A 73 -2.26 10.14 6.54
C GLY A 73 -3.47 10.99 6.90
N ILE A 74 -4.65 10.62 6.37
CA ILE A 74 -5.93 11.27 6.73
C ILE A 74 -6.24 11.07 8.21
N TYR A 75 -6.05 9.85 8.72
CA TYR A 75 -6.31 9.50 10.11
C TYR A 75 -5.40 10.28 11.08
N ILE A 76 -4.10 10.41 10.79
CA ILE A 76 -3.14 11.13 11.63
C ILE A 76 -3.59 12.58 11.86
N LEU A 77 -3.98 13.28 10.79
CA LEU A 77 -4.36 14.70 10.88
C LEU A 77 -5.79 14.94 11.39
N ASN A 78 -6.68 13.96 11.25
CA ASN A 78 -8.10 14.11 11.62
C ASN A 78 -8.51 13.37 12.89
N SER A 79 -7.66 12.50 13.45
CA SER A 79 -7.98 11.61 14.57
C SER A 79 -8.73 12.29 15.71
N ASN A 80 -8.29 13.47 16.15
CA ASN A 80 -8.92 14.20 17.27
C ASN A 80 -10.31 14.76 16.96
N LYS A 81 -10.70 14.81 15.69
CA LYS A 81 -11.98 15.38 15.22
C LYS A 81 -12.98 14.32 14.76
N LEU A 82 -12.52 13.08 14.62
CA LEU A 82 -13.36 11.96 14.25
C LEU A 82 -14.22 11.53 15.44
N THR A 83 -15.49 11.27 15.17
CA THR A 83 -16.39 10.59 16.10
C THR A 83 -15.92 9.16 16.35
N ALA A 84 -16.37 8.55 17.45
CA ALA A 84 -16.06 7.16 17.77
C ALA A 84 -16.32 6.18 16.59
N PRO A 85 -17.48 6.20 15.91
CA PRO A 85 -17.71 5.31 14.77
C PRO A 85 -16.77 5.56 13.58
N GLU A 86 -16.38 6.81 13.32
CA GLU A 86 -15.44 7.14 12.25
C GLU A 86 -14.03 6.62 12.56
N LYS A 87 -13.55 6.80 13.80
CA LYS A 87 -12.27 6.23 14.25
C LYS A 87 -12.25 4.72 14.10
N ILE A 88 -13.31 4.06 14.57
CA ILE A 88 -13.50 2.62 14.49
C ILE A 88 -13.45 2.15 13.04
N ARG A 89 -14.10 2.85 12.12
CA ARG A 89 -14.07 2.54 10.68
C ARG A 89 -12.67 2.69 10.10
N ASP A 90 -12.02 3.81 10.33
CA ASP A 90 -10.72 4.12 9.72
C ASP A 90 -9.62 3.17 10.25
N ILE A 91 -9.62 2.85 11.55
CA ILE A 91 -8.74 1.82 12.12
C ILE A 91 -8.99 0.45 11.49
N THR A 92 -10.25 0.12 11.15
CA THR A 92 -10.57 -1.14 10.45
C THR A 92 -9.96 -1.16 9.07
N LEU A 93 -10.13 -0.08 8.31
CA LEU A 93 -9.57 0.03 6.97
C LEU A 93 -8.04 -0.10 7.01
N ILE A 94 -7.38 0.59 7.95
CA ILE A 94 -5.93 0.49 8.16
C ILE A 94 -5.53 -0.96 8.44
N LYS A 95 -6.20 -1.64 9.39
CA LYS A 95 -5.92 -3.05 9.70
C LYS A 95 -6.13 -3.96 8.50
N SER A 96 -7.21 -3.79 7.75
CA SER A 96 -7.52 -4.59 6.57
C SER A 96 -6.51 -4.36 5.44
N ALA A 97 -6.04 -3.12 5.25
CA ALA A 97 -5.00 -2.82 4.28
C ALA A 97 -3.68 -3.53 4.62
N VAL A 98 -3.25 -3.48 5.89
CA VAL A 98 -2.02 -4.17 6.33
C VAL A 98 -2.15 -5.69 6.21
N ILE A 99 -3.26 -6.27 6.68
CA ILE A 99 -3.45 -7.73 6.62
C ILE A 99 -3.57 -8.18 5.17
N GLY A 100 -4.32 -7.47 4.33
CA GLY A 100 -4.46 -7.82 2.91
C GLY A 100 -3.15 -7.69 2.15
N PHE A 101 -2.35 -6.65 2.45
CA PHE A 101 -1.00 -6.53 1.95
C PHE A 101 -0.15 -7.77 2.27
N LEU A 102 -0.09 -8.14 3.55
CA LEU A 102 0.71 -9.28 4.01
C LEU A 102 0.20 -10.62 3.45
N LEU A 103 -1.12 -10.83 3.40
CA LEU A 103 -1.71 -12.07 2.90
C LEU A 103 -1.54 -12.26 1.39
N TYR A 104 -1.43 -11.17 0.64
CA TYR A 104 -1.28 -11.26 -0.81
C TYR A 104 0.17 -11.45 -1.26
N ILE A 105 1.17 -11.16 -0.41
CA ILE A 105 2.60 -11.42 -0.71
C ILE A 105 2.86 -12.89 -1.09
N PRO A 106 2.45 -13.91 -0.30
CA PRO A 106 2.64 -15.31 -0.67
C PRO A 106 2.03 -15.68 -2.03
N ILE A 107 0.90 -15.08 -2.40
CA ILE A 107 0.24 -15.32 -3.68
C ILE A 107 1.11 -14.77 -4.82
N THR A 108 1.60 -13.54 -4.70
CA THR A 108 2.52 -12.95 -5.69
C THR A 108 3.86 -13.69 -5.77
N ALA A 109 4.36 -14.19 -4.64
CA ALA A 109 5.56 -15.01 -4.58
C ALA A 109 5.36 -16.36 -5.28
N MET A 110 4.19 -17.00 -5.13
CA MET A 110 3.86 -18.20 -5.91
C MET A 110 3.87 -17.91 -7.41
N PHE A 111 3.25 -16.81 -7.86
CA PHE A 111 3.28 -16.44 -9.28
C PHE A 111 4.70 -16.30 -9.81
N TYR A 112 5.59 -15.67 -9.03
CA TYR A 112 7.00 -15.56 -9.38
C TYR A 112 7.72 -16.92 -9.42
N ILE A 113 7.56 -17.77 -8.38
CA ILE A 113 8.23 -19.09 -8.30
C ILE A 113 7.81 -20.01 -9.45
N TYR A 114 6.53 -19.97 -9.84
CA TYR A 114 6.00 -20.76 -10.96
C TYR A 114 6.19 -20.10 -12.33
N ASN A 115 6.93 -18.97 -12.41
CA ASN A 115 7.16 -18.20 -13.64
C ASN A 115 5.85 -17.85 -14.39
N LEU A 116 4.79 -17.51 -13.65
CA LEU A 116 3.53 -17.07 -14.24
C LEU A 116 3.63 -15.59 -14.62
N ASP A 117 3.45 -15.30 -15.91
CA ASP A 117 3.43 -13.94 -16.42
C ASP A 117 2.07 -13.29 -16.18
N ILE A 118 1.87 -12.83 -14.94
CA ILE A 118 0.67 -12.11 -14.54
C ILE A 118 0.90 -10.62 -14.69
N SER A 119 0.10 -10.00 -15.56
CA SER A 119 0.17 -8.55 -15.78
C SER A 119 0.01 -7.75 -14.49
N TYR A 120 0.71 -6.62 -14.41
CA TYR A 120 0.62 -5.64 -13.32
C TYR A 120 -0.83 -5.37 -12.87
N ARG A 121 -1.73 -5.12 -13.82
CA ARG A 121 -3.13 -4.77 -13.52
C ARG A 121 -3.86 -5.87 -12.77
N ILE A 122 -3.65 -7.13 -13.15
CA ILE A 122 -4.32 -8.28 -12.54
C ILE A 122 -3.79 -8.49 -11.12
N THR A 123 -2.47 -8.44 -10.95
CA THR A 123 -1.81 -8.56 -9.63
C THR A 123 -2.33 -7.50 -8.66
N VAL A 124 -2.34 -6.24 -9.07
CA VAL A 124 -2.79 -5.12 -8.24
C VAL A 124 -4.28 -5.23 -7.92
N ALA A 125 -5.12 -5.55 -8.90
CA ALA A 125 -6.56 -5.73 -8.68
C ALA A 125 -6.85 -6.86 -7.70
N GLY A 126 -6.18 -8.01 -7.84
CA GLY A 126 -6.35 -9.15 -6.94
C GLY A 126 -5.97 -8.81 -5.50
N GLY A 127 -4.89 -8.05 -5.29
CA GLY A 127 -4.48 -7.61 -3.97
C GLY A 127 -5.47 -6.64 -3.33
N TYR A 128 -6.00 -5.67 -4.07
CA TYR A 128 -7.04 -4.77 -3.53
C TYR A 128 -8.37 -5.49 -3.27
N ILE A 129 -8.74 -6.49 -4.06
CA ILE A 129 -9.88 -7.36 -3.76
C ILE A 129 -9.65 -8.09 -2.44
N CYS A 130 -8.44 -8.60 -2.18
CA CYS A 130 -8.09 -9.24 -0.91
C CYS A 130 -8.30 -8.28 0.28
N ILE A 131 -7.79 -7.05 0.18
CA ILE A 131 -7.99 -6.00 1.20
C ILE A 131 -9.48 -5.73 1.43
N LEU A 132 -10.27 -5.59 0.36
CA LEU A 132 -11.70 -5.33 0.42
C LEU A 132 -12.45 -6.48 1.11
N VAL A 133 -12.14 -7.73 0.78
CA VAL A 133 -12.73 -8.92 1.42
C VAL A 133 -12.42 -8.92 2.93
N ILE A 134 -11.18 -8.67 3.32
CA ILE A 134 -10.78 -8.61 4.74
C ILE A 134 -11.51 -7.48 5.47
N TYR A 135 -11.67 -6.33 4.82
CA TYR A 135 -12.45 -5.23 5.36
C TYR A 135 -13.91 -5.61 5.59
N LEU A 136 -14.56 -6.26 4.63
CA LEU A 136 -15.94 -6.72 4.77
C LEU A 136 -16.08 -7.75 5.90
N ILE A 137 -15.11 -8.66 6.06
CA ILE A 137 -15.10 -9.63 7.16
C ILE A 137 -15.04 -8.93 8.52
N PHE A 138 -14.14 -7.94 8.69
CA PHE A 138 -14.05 -7.19 9.94
C PHE A 138 -15.25 -6.30 10.21
N ARG A 139 -15.84 -5.73 9.16
CA ARG A 139 -17.06 -4.93 9.29
C ARG A 139 -18.23 -5.81 9.75
N ARG A 140 -18.39 -7.00 9.19
CA ARG A 140 -19.45 -7.95 9.57
C ARG A 140 -19.35 -8.39 11.03
N LYS A 141 -18.14 -8.54 11.57
CA LYS A 141 -17.95 -8.93 12.99
C LYS A 141 -18.33 -7.85 14.01
N ARG A 142 -18.65 -6.62 13.58
CA ARG A 142 -19.01 -5.49 14.47
C ARG A 142 -20.46 -5.02 14.37
N VAL A 143 -21.23 -5.57 13.42
CA VAL A 143 -22.69 -5.40 13.34
C VAL A 143 -23.34 -6.55 14.08
#